data_AF-A0A932B918-F1
#
_entry.id   AF-A0A932B918-F1
#
_cell.length_a   1.000
_cell.length_b   1.000
_cell.length_c   1.000
_cell.angle_alpha   90.00
_cell.angle_beta   90.00
_cell.angle_gamma   90.00
#
_symmetry.space_group_name_H-M   'P 1'
#
loop_
_entity.id
_entity.type
_entity.pdbx_description
1 polymer ?
#
loop_
_entity_poly.entity_id
_entity_poly.type
_entity_poly.pdbx_seq_one_letter_code
_entity_poly.pdbx_strand_id
1 'polypeptide(L)' 'LDSERDEDHHLVPIELGGSDALSNRVLLHRVCHKRVHALGLKVVKPVTSPGAFNLV' A
#
# COMPACT_ATOMS: atom_id res chain seq x y z
N LEU A 1 -13.39 5.45 -18.55
CA LEU A 1 -13.71 5.88 -17.17
C LEU A 1 -13.72 4.63 -16.30
N ASP A 2 -12.54 4.14 -15.90
CA ASP A 2 -12.38 2.93 -15.07
C ASP A 2 -11.49 3.26 -13.84
N SER A 3 -11.34 4.56 -13.54
CA SER A 3 -10.47 5.11 -12.48
C SER A 3 -11.11 5.09 -11.09
N GLU A 4 -12.30 4.53 -10.92
CA GLU A 4 -13.09 4.69 -9.69
C GLU A 4 -13.04 3.47 -8.76
N ARG A 5 -12.26 2.43 -9.07
CA ARG A 5 -12.12 1.25 -8.21
C ARG A 5 -10.70 1.10 -7.70
N ASP A 6 -10.50 1.56 -6.48
CA ASP A 6 -9.35 1.22 -5.66
C ASP A 6 -9.51 -0.18 -5.06
N GLU A 7 -8.40 -0.88 -4.93
CA GLU A 7 -8.30 -2.20 -4.34
C GLU A 7 -7.27 -2.16 -3.20
N ASP A 8 -7.54 -2.89 -2.13
CA ASP A 8 -6.59 -3.10 -1.05
C ASP A 8 -5.40 -3.94 -1.54
N HIS A 9 -4.20 -3.43 -1.28
CA HIS A 9 -2.94 -4.12 -1.49
C HIS A 9 -2.22 -4.31 -0.16
N HIS A 10 -1.91 -5.56 0.18
CA HIS A 10 -1.09 -5.88 1.35
C HIS A 10 0.40 -5.76 1.02
N LEU A 11 1.13 -4.96 1.82
CA LEU A 11 2.58 -4.75 1.66
C LEU A 11 3.36 -6.06 1.86
N VAL A 12 2.92 -6.85 2.84
CA VAL A 12 3.32 -8.25 3.04
C VAL A 12 2.08 -9.12 2.76
N PRO A 13 2.13 -10.07 1.81
CA PRO A 13 1.03 -10.98 1.54
C PRO A 13 0.59 -11.75 2.79
N ILE A 14 -0.72 -11.94 2.98
CA ILE A 14 -1.28 -12.67 4.14
C ILE A 14 -0.76 -14.12 4.15
N GLU A 15 -0.67 -14.75 2.98
CA GLU A 15 -0.11 -16.11 2.81
C GLU A 15 1.36 -16.23 3.24
N LEU A 16 2.09 -15.12 3.28
CA LEU A 16 3.47 -15.03 3.77
C LEU A 16 3.56 -14.51 5.22
N GLY A 17 2.45 -14.50 5.95
CA GLY A 17 2.39 -14.05 7.35
C GLY A 17 2.14 -12.54 7.51
N GLY A 18 1.73 -11.83 6.46
CA GLY A 18 1.29 -10.45 6.55
C GLY A 18 -0.01 -10.30 7.37
N SER A 19 -0.14 -9.19 8.10
CA SER A 19 -1.36 -8.90 8.87
C SER A 19 -2.45 -8.27 8.00
N ASP A 20 -3.71 -8.45 8.36
CA ASP A 20 -4.81 -7.66 7.80
C ASP A 20 -5.04 -6.35 8.58
N ALA A 21 -3.96 -5.73 9.06
CA ALA A 21 -4.02 -4.43 9.73
C ALA A 21 -3.88 -3.30 8.70
N LEU A 22 -4.44 -2.13 9.01
CA LEU A 22 -4.25 -0.94 8.18
C LEU A 22 -2.77 -0.63 7.95
N SER A 23 -1.89 -0.90 8.91
CA SER A 23 -0.44 -0.71 8.76
C SER A 23 0.16 -1.48 7.59
N ASN A 24 -0.38 -2.67 7.28
CA ASN A 24 0.05 -3.54 6.19
C ASN A 24 -0.74 -3.34 4.88
N ARG A 25 -1.70 -2.41 4.81
CA ARG A 25 -2.49 -2.16 3.59
C ARG A 25 -2.25 -0.79 2.98
N VAL A 26 -2.39 -0.71 1.66
CA VAL A 26 -2.48 0.54 0.88
C VAL A 26 -3.57 0.38 -0.19
N LEU A 27 -4.24 1.48 -0.53
CA LEU A 27 -5.18 1.50 -1.64
C LEU A 27 -4.43 1.80 -2.94
N LEU A 28 -4.69 1.00 -3.96
CA LEU A 28 -4.19 1.22 -5.30
C LEU A 28 -5.34 1.13 -6.28
N HIS A 29 -5.37 2.03 -7.27
CA HIS A 29 -6.23 1.84 -8.44
C HIS A 29 -6.02 0.44 -9.02
N ARG A 30 -7.11 -0.23 -9.41
CA ARG A 30 -7.09 -1.61 -9.96
C ARG A 30 -5.99 -1.86 -11.00
N VAL A 31 -5.76 -0.92 -11.90
CA VAL A 31 -4.71 -1.05 -12.93
C VAL A 31 -3.31 -1.00 -12.32
N CYS A 32 -3.09 -0.10 -11.36
CA CYS A 32 -1.83 0.00 -10.63
C CYS A 32 -1.59 -1.25 -9.78
N HIS A 33 -2.62 -1.75 -9.09
CA HIS A 33 -2.54 -2.97 -8.29
C HIS A 33 -2.09 -4.19 -9.13
N LYS A 34 -2.71 -4.38 -10.30
CA LYS A 34 -2.30 -5.44 -11.24
C LYS A 34 -0.87 -5.28 -11.74
N ARG A 35 -0.45 -4.06 -12.05
CA ARG A 35 0.93 -3.78 -12.51
C ARG A 35 1.95 -4.06 -11.43
N VAL A 36 1.66 -3.72 -10.17
CA VAL A 36 2.52 -4.02 -9.02
C VAL A 36 2.81 -5.52 -8.95
N HIS A 37 1.76 -6.35 -9.01
CA HIS A 37 1.92 -7.81 -8.98
C HIS A 37 2.60 -8.36 -10.23
N ALA A 38 2.19 -7.90 -11.43
CA ALA A 38 2.75 -8.40 -12.69
C ALA A 38 4.24 -8.06 -12.88
N LEU A 39 4.68 -6.92 -12.35
CA LEU A 39 6.06 -6.44 -12.47
C LEU A 39 6.92 -6.75 -11.23
N GLY A 40 6.34 -7.35 -10.18
CA GLY A 40 7.05 -7.62 -8.92
C GLY A 40 7.52 -6.35 -8.21
N LEU A 41 6.80 -5.24 -8.34
CA LEU A 41 7.18 -3.98 -7.71
C LEU A 41 6.92 -4.03 -6.21
N LYS A 42 7.87 -3.55 -5.42
CA LYS A 42 7.69 -3.40 -3.97
C LYS A 42 7.00 -2.07 -3.67
N VAL A 43 5.83 -2.14 -3.05
CA VAL A 43 5.15 -0.95 -2.52
C VAL A 43 5.61 -0.72 -1.08
N VAL A 44 5.90 0.53 -0.74
CA VAL A 44 6.26 0.95 0.62
C VAL A 44 5.38 2.13 1.01
N LYS A 45 4.95 2.18 2.27
CA LYS A 45 4.33 3.40 2.79
C LYS A 45 5.37 4.49 2.93
N PRO A 46 5.09 5.72 2.48
CA PRO A 46 5.98 6.83 2.76
C PRO A 46 6.05 7.01 4.27
N VAL A 47 7.28 7.12 4.78
CA VAL A 47 7.53 7.50 6.16
C VAL A 47 7.08 8.95 6.31
N THR A 48 6.09 9.23 7.18
CA THR A 48 5.98 10.58 7.74
C THR A 48 7.28 10.81 8.48
N SER A 49 8.10 11.76 8.01
CA SER A 49 9.42 12.04 8.58
C SER A 49 9.37 12.04 10.13
N PRO A 50 10.35 11.45 10.82
CA PRO A 50 10.41 11.48 12.30
C PRO A 50 10.55 12.89 12.92
N GLY A 51 10.33 13.98 12.17
CA GLY A 51 10.50 15.36 12.60
C GLY A 51 9.24 16.22 12.53
N ALA A 52 8.07 15.69 12.17
CA ALA A 52 6.85 16.49 11.94
C ALA A 52 5.86 16.57 13.13
N PHE A 53 6.32 16.34 14.37
CA PHE A 53 5.58 16.71 15.58
C PHE A 53 6.54 17.34 16.59
N ASN A 54 7.08 18.51 16.22
CA ASN A 54 7.54 19.53 17.17
C ASN A 54 6.87 20.84 16.77
N LEU A 55 5.64 21.03 17.23
CA LEU A 55 4.99 22.33 17.30
C LEU A 55 4.35 22.41 18.68
N VAL A 56 5.07 23.16 19.53
CA VAL A 56 4.64 24.05 20.63
C VAL A 56 3.42 23.67 21.47
#